data_AF-A0A2E7FYW2-F1
#
_entry.id   AF-A0A2E7FYW2-F1
#
_cell.length_a   1.000
_cell.length_b   1.000
_cell.length_c   1.000
_cell.angle_alpha   90.00
_cell.angle_beta   90.00
_cell.angle_gamma   90.00
#
_symmetry.space_group_name_H-M   'P 1'
#
loop_
_entity.id
_entity.type
_entity.pdbx_description
1 polymer ?
#
loop_
_entity_poly.entity_id
_entity_poly.type
_entity_poly.pdbx_seq_one_letter_code
_entity_poly.pdbx_strand_id
1 'polypeptide(L)'
;MGAAMITMGIHQLFNPGGLFDTSVMQWLGAAVVSMGLILLGHGMKDMLLKEVRSSIVRLEMDSTDSNIDYALIRDVLLHPDKYQQLLYNAYEMAYADGILTEEELAELIALARVLQVPERSAARMATRAAIESALDDDHVSEAELDLIVGAARPLGLTEQQLDRIVEALRDHDLDDEERKMLDEMLDYIPEENDEEE
;
A
#
# COMPACT_ATOMS: atom_id res chain seq x y z
N MET A 1 23.19 7.28 -23.64
CA MET A 1 23.14 8.72 -23.30
C MET A 1 23.64 8.99 -21.88
N GLY A 2 23.01 8.45 -20.82
CA GLY A 2 23.41 8.69 -19.42
C GLY A 2 24.86 8.33 -19.07
N ALA A 3 25.33 7.15 -19.47
CA ALA A 3 26.71 6.71 -19.21
C ALA A 3 27.78 7.64 -19.80
N ALA A 4 27.54 8.21 -21.00
CA ALA A 4 28.46 9.15 -21.63
C ALA A 4 28.54 10.50 -20.87
N MET A 5 27.41 10.96 -20.32
CA MET A 5 27.36 12.17 -19.48
C MET A 5 28.08 11.95 -18.15
N ILE A 6 27.93 10.78 -17.53
CA ILE A 6 28.66 10.41 -16.31
C ILE A 6 30.17 10.44 -16.55
N THR A 7 30.65 9.83 -17.65
CA THR A 7 32.08 9.84 -17.97
C THR A 7 32.63 11.25 -18.25
N MET A 8 31.84 12.11 -18.88
CA MET A 8 32.22 13.49 -19.18
C MET A 8 32.28 14.36 -17.91
N GLY A 9 31.32 14.20 -16.98
CA GLY A 9 31.30 14.92 -15.70
C GLY A 9 32.43 14.48 -14.75
N ILE A 10 32.74 13.18 -14.69
CA ILE A 10 33.89 12.66 -13.92
C ILE A 10 35.20 13.22 -14.49
N HIS A 11 35.36 13.29 -15.81
CA HIS A 11 36.55 13.87 -16.42
C HIS A 11 36.73 15.35 -16.06
N GLN A 12 35.65 16.13 -16.00
CA GLN A 12 35.70 17.55 -15.62
C GLN A 12 35.97 17.78 -14.12
N LEU A 13 35.64 16.82 -13.26
CA LEU A 13 35.96 16.85 -11.83
C LEU A 13 37.46 16.69 -11.57
N PHE A 14 38.13 15.79 -12.30
CA PHE A 14 39.56 15.50 -12.13
C PHE A 14 40.47 16.38 -13.00
N ASN A 15 39.99 16.84 -14.16
CA ASN A 15 40.74 17.72 -15.06
C ASN A 15 39.90 18.98 -15.39
N PRO A 16 39.76 19.92 -14.44
CA PRO A 16 39.10 21.19 -14.69
C PRO A 16 39.97 22.04 -15.61
N GLY A 17 39.59 22.15 -16.88
CA GLY A 17 40.24 23.01 -17.87
C GLY A 17 40.21 24.50 -17.48
N GLY A 18 41.05 25.32 -18.12
CA GLY A 18 41.31 26.71 -17.71
C GLY A 18 40.27 27.77 -18.09
N LEU A 19 39.01 27.41 -18.36
CA LEU A 19 37.98 28.38 -18.81
C LEU A 19 37.21 29.04 -17.65
N PHE A 20 37.17 28.42 -16.46
CA PHE A 20 36.53 28.94 -15.25
C PHE A 20 37.37 28.59 -14.01
N ASP A 21 37.03 29.18 -12.86
CA ASP A 21 37.61 28.82 -11.58
C ASP A 21 37.36 27.33 -11.28
N THR A 22 38.39 26.65 -10.77
CA THR A 22 38.40 25.21 -10.47
C THR A 22 37.18 24.79 -9.65
N SER A 23 36.75 25.63 -8.71
CA SER A 23 35.60 25.35 -7.85
C SER A 23 34.28 25.29 -8.63
N VAL A 24 34.07 26.22 -9.57
CA VAL A 24 32.84 26.29 -10.38
C VAL A 24 32.76 25.10 -11.34
N MET A 25 33.91 24.68 -11.86
CA MET A 25 33.98 23.58 -12.82
C MET A 25 33.74 22.21 -12.17
N GLN A 26 34.19 22.01 -10.92
CA GLN A 26 33.90 20.82 -10.13
C GLN A 26 32.42 20.72 -9.77
N TRP A 27 31.78 21.84 -9.42
CA TRP A 27 30.33 21.89 -9.16
C TRP A 27 29.50 21.56 -10.41
N LEU A 28 29.90 22.07 -11.58
CA LEU A 28 29.25 21.74 -12.86
C LEU A 28 29.44 20.26 -13.23
N GLY A 29 30.65 19.71 -13.03
CA GLY A 29 30.93 18.29 -13.24
C GLY A 29 30.06 17.39 -12.35
N ALA A 30 29.90 17.74 -11.06
CA ALA A 30 29.03 17.02 -10.14
C ALA A 30 27.55 17.05 -10.57
N ALA A 31 27.06 18.20 -11.07
CA ALA A 31 25.68 18.33 -11.57
C ALA A 31 25.42 17.48 -12.84
N VAL A 32 26.41 17.36 -13.72
CA VAL A 32 26.29 16.51 -14.92
C VAL A 32 26.31 15.02 -14.57
N VAL A 33 27.10 14.62 -13.56
CA VAL A 33 27.12 13.24 -13.07
C VAL A 33 25.79 12.86 -12.41
N SER A 34 25.21 13.73 -11.57
CA SER A 34 23.91 13.46 -10.93
C SER A 34 22.78 13.36 -11.96
N MET A 35 22.74 14.25 -12.95
CA MET A 35 21.78 14.18 -14.06
C MET A 35 21.93 12.87 -14.86
N GLY A 36 23.18 12.43 -15.09
CA GLY A 36 23.48 11.17 -15.75
C GLY A 36 22.99 9.95 -14.97
N LEU A 37 23.12 9.96 -13.63
CA LEU A 37 22.62 8.91 -12.75
C LEU A 37 21.09 8.88 -12.69
N ILE A 38 20.42 10.04 -12.67
CA ILE A 38 18.95 10.13 -12.67
C ILE A 38 18.39 9.53 -13.97
N LEU A 39 18.96 9.89 -15.13
CA LEU A 39 18.52 9.36 -16.42
C LEU A 39 18.81 7.86 -16.60
N LEU A 40 19.92 7.38 -16.04
CA LEU A 40 20.26 5.94 -16.05
C LEU A 40 19.33 5.16 -15.10
N GLY A 41 19.08 5.69 -13.91
CA GLY A 41 18.15 5.12 -12.93
C GLY A 41 16.73 5.02 -13.47
N HIS A 42 16.23 6.08 -14.13
CA HIS A 42 14.91 6.06 -14.75
C HIS A 42 14.83 5.06 -15.92
N GLY A 43 15.84 5.03 -16.79
CA GLY A 43 15.90 4.06 -17.89
C GLY A 43 15.95 2.60 -17.45
N MET A 44 16.63 2.29 -16.34
CA MET A 44 16.63 0.95 -15.75
C MET A 44 15.27 0.61 -15.13
N LYS A 45 14.62 1.55 -14.43
CA LYS A 45 13.27 1.34 -13.86
C LYS A 45 12.25 1.03 -14.95
N ASP A 46 12.24 1.79 -16.05
CA ASP A 46 11.28 1.58 -17.16
C ASP A 46 11.53 0.26 -17.90
N MET A 47 12.78 -0.17 -17.99
CA MET A 47 13.13 -1.45 -18.62
C MET A 47 12.77 -2.63 -17.73
N LEU A 48 13.00 -2.52 -16.41
CA LEU A 48 12.60 -3.53 -15.43
C LEU A 48 11.08 -3.66 -15.37
N LEU A 49 10.34 -2.55 -15.41
CA LEU A 49 8.87 -2.57 -15.50
C LEU A 49 8.36 -3.19 -16.80
N LYS A 50 9.04 -2.95 -17.93
CA LYS A 50 8.70 -3.60 -19.21
C LYS A 50 9.00 -5.09 -19.20
N GLU A 51 10.10 -5.50 -18.58
CA GLU A 51 10.50 -6.90 -18.49
C GLU A 51 9.58 -7.65 -17.53
N VAL A 52 9.23 -7.06 -16.38
CA VAL A 52 8.23 -7.58 -15.43
C VAL A 52 6.85 -7.66 -16.07
N ARG A 53 6.40 -6.63 -16.78
CA ARG A 53 5.13 -6.69 -17.52
C ARG A 53 5.17 -7.76 -18.60
N SER A 54 6.28 -7.90 -19.32
CA SER A 54 6.44 -8.98 -20.32
C SER A 54 6.48 -10.36 -19.69
N SER A 55 7.02 -10.49 -18.47
CA SER A 55 7.04 -11.76 -17.75
C SER A 55 5.67 -12.11 -17.19
N ILE A 56 4.87 -11.12 -16.74
CA ILE A 56 3.47 -11.31 -16.35
C ILE A 56 2.64 -11.71 -17.58
N VAL A 57 2.78 -11.01 -18.71
CA VAL A 57 2.07 -11.35 -19.96
C VAL A 57 2.52 -12.71 -20.48
N ARG A 58 3.79 -13.08 -20.33
CA ARG A 58 4.27 -14.42 -20.68
C ARG A 58 3.76 -15.49 -19.71
N LEU A 59 3.65 -15.18 -18.42
CA LEU A 59 2.96 -16.03 -17.44
C LEU A 59 1.48 -16.22 -17.85
N GLU A 60 0.83 -15.15 -18.29
CA GLU A 60 -0.56 -15.13 -18.75
C GLU A 60 -0.76 -15.95 -20.04
N MET A 61 0.21 -15.91 -20.96
CA MET A 61 0.21 -16.76 -22.16
C MET A 61 0.58 -18.22 -21.86
N ASP A 62 1.38 -18.50 -20.82
CA ASP A 62 1.67 -19.86 -20.34
C ASP A 62 0.46 -20.46 -19.58
N SER A 63 -0.39 -19.62 -18.99
CA SER A 63 -1.70 -20.03 -18.46
C SER A 63 -2.78 -20.28 -19.53
N THR A 64 -2.44 -20.19 -20.82
CA THR A 64 -3.31 -20.71 -21.88
C THR A 64 -3.23 -22.24 -21.99
N ASP A 65 -2.27 -22.91 -21.32
CA ASP A 65 -2.40 -24.33 -21.03
C ASP A 65 -3.31 -24.47 -19.81
N SER A 66 -4.57 -24.81 -20.09
CA SER A 66 -5.67 -24.85 -19.14
C SER A 66 -5.54 -26.00 -18.13
N ASN A 67 -4.51 -25.99 -17.30
CA ASN A 67 -4.50 -26.78 -16.08
C ASN A 67 -4.85 -25.83 -14.94
N ILE A 68 -6.13 -25.83 -14.58
CA ILE A 68 -6.61 -25.21 -13.35
C ILE A 68 -5.69 -25.72 -12.23
N ASP A 69 -4.94 -24.85 -11.56
CA ASP A 69 -4.00 -25.26 -10.51
C ASP A 69 -4.78 -25.73 -9.28
N TYR A 70 -5.19 -27.00 -9.32
CA TYR A 70 -5.94 -27.65 -8.25
C TYR A 70 -5.14 -27.69 -6.95
N ALA A 71 -3.81 -27.58 -7.00
CA ALA A 71 -2.97 -27.47 -5.82
C ALA A 71 -3.12 -26.11 -5.13
N LEU A 72 -3.15 -25.01 -5.89
CA LEU A 72 -3.36 -23.65 -5.36
C LEU A 72 -4.80 -23.50 -4.83
N ILE A 73 -5.79 -23.95 -5.61
CA ILE A 73 -7.19 -23.92 -5.18
C ILE A 73 -7.38 -24.78 -3.92
N ARG A 74 -6.74 -25.95 -3.84
CA ARG A 74 -6.79 -26.78 -2.62
C ARG A 74 -6.13 -26.08 -1.44
N ASP A 75 -5.00 -25.41 -1.61
CA ASP A 75 -4.32 -24.71 -0.51
C ASP A 75 -5.13 -23.50 0.00
N VAL A 76 -5.74 -22.75 -0.93
CA VAL A 76 -6.71 -21.68 -0.65
C VAL A 76 -7.92 -22.20 0.13
N LEU A 77 -8.43 -23.39 -0.22
CA LEU A 77 -9.55 -24.01 0.50
C LEU A 77 -9.15 -24.66 1.84
N LEU A 78 -7.89 -25.07 2.01
CA LEU A 78 -7.40 -25.73 3.23
C LEU A 78 -6.96 -24.73 4.31
N HIS A 79 -6.64 -23.48 3.94
CA HIS A 79 -6.15 -22.45 4.87
C HIS A 79 -6.82 -21.08 4.67
N PRO A 80 -8.16 -20.98 4.66
CA PRO A 80 -8.88 -19.73 4.42
C PRO A 80 -8.43 -18.59 5.35
N ASP A 81 -8.16 -18.91 6.62
CA ASP A 81 -7.67 -17.99 7.66
C ASP A 81 -6.34 -17.31 7.28
N LYS A 82 -5.44 -18.02 6.59
CA LYS A 82 -4.15 -17.43 6.13
C LYS A 82 -4.34 -16.47 4.97
N TYR A 83 -5.37 -16.65 4.16
CA TYR A 83 -5.67 -15.76 3.05
C TYR A 83 -6.43 -14.52 3.50
N GLN A 84 -7.21 -14.60 4.59
CA GLN A 84 -7.76 -13.41 5.26
C GLN A 84 -6.66 -12.50 5.82
N GLN A 85 -5.59 -13.07 6.38
CA GLN A 85 -4.41 -12.29 6.79
C GLN A 85 -3.74 -11.56 5.62
N LEU A 86 -3.77 -12.14 4.41
CA LEU A 86 -3.23 -11.49 3.23
C LEU A 86 -4.06 -10.26 2.82
N LEU A 87 -5.40 -10.34 2.93
CA LEU A 87 -6.27 -9.20 2.75
C LEU A 87 -6.03 -8.13 3.83
N TYR A 88 -5.87 -8.56 5.07
CA TYR A 88 -5.57 -7.65 6.19
C TYR A 88 -4.27 -6.86 5.97
N ASN A 89 -3.17 -7.56 5.64
CA ASN A 89 -1.89 -6.93 5.35
C ASN A 89 -1.96 -5.98 4.14
N ALA A 90 -2.81 -6.28 3.16
CA ALA A 90 -3.02 -5.41 2.01
C ALA A 90 -3.73 -4.11 2.41
N TYR A 91 -4.71 -4.19 3.32
CA TYR A 91 -5.33 -2.99 3.91
C TYR A 91 -4.33 -2.17 4.71
N GLU A 92 -3.54 -2.79 5.60
CA GLU A 92 -2.50 -2.07 6.36
C GLU A 92 -1.54 -1.32 5.44
N MET A 93 -1.07 -1.97 4.37
CA MET A 93 -0.15 -1.35 3.42
C MET A 93 -0.79 -0.18 2.65
N ALA A 94 -2.07 -0.29 2.31
CA ALA A 94 -2.80 0.76 1.59
C ALA A 94 -3.18 1.96 2.50
N TYR A 95 -3.27 1.75 3.82
CA TYR A 95 -3.54 2.84 4.76
C TYR A 95 -2.28 3.48 5.35
N ALA A 96 -1.11 2.84 5.19
CA ALA A 96 0.15 3.26 5.79
C ALA A 96 0.62 4.68 5.42
N ASP A 97 0.17 5.24 4.30
CA ASP A 97 0.49 6.61 3.90
C ASP A 97 -0.64 7.62 4.17
N GLY A 98 -1.73 7.16 4.80
CA GLY A 98 -2.91 7.95 5.15
C GLY A 98 -3.77 8.37 3.95
N ILE A 99 -3.54 7.80 2.75
CA ILE A 99 -4.25 8.20 1.52
C ILE A 99 -4.66 6.95 0.73
N LEU A 100 -5.94 6.61 0.74
CA LEU A 100 -6.46 5.55 -0.12
C LEU A 100 -6.84 6.06 -1.51
N THR A 101 -6.13 5.62 -2.54
CA THR A 101 -6.46 5.94 -3.94
C THR A 101 -7.59 5.06 -4.51
N GLU A 102 -8.22 5.52 -5.60
CA GLU A 102 -9.26 4.74 -6.29
C GLU A 102 -8.73 3.43 -6.88
N GLU A 103 -7.47 3.42 -7.32
CA GLU A 103 -6.80 2.23 -7.85
C GLU A 103 -6.59 1.19 -6.73
N GLU A 104 -6.08 1.61 -5.58
CA GLU A 104 -5.88 0.73 -4.41
C GLU A 104 -7.21 0.19 -3.87
N LEU A 105 -8.24 1.03 -3.79
CA LEU A 105 -9.57 0.59 -3.40
C LEU A 105 -10.12 -0.48 -4.35
N ALA A 106 -9.92 -0.31 -5.67
CA ALA A 106 -10.35 -1.29 -6.66
C ALA A 106 -9.60 -2.62 -6.53
N GLU A 107 -8.29 -2.58 -6.23
CA GLU A 107 -7.47 -3.76 -5.98
C GLU A 107 -7.92 -4.50 -4.71
N LEU A 108 -8.20 -3.78 -3.63
CA LEU A 108 -8.70 -4.35 -2.37
C LEU A 108 -10.07 -5.03 -2.55
N ILE A 109 -10.98 -4.39 -3.29
CA ILE A 109 -12.30 -4.98 -3.61
C ILE A 109 -12.14 -6.24 -4.47
N ALA A 110 -11.24 -6.21 -5.46
CA ALA A 110 -10.96 -7.37 -6.29
C ALA A 110 -10.37 -8.52 -5.46
N LEU A 111 -9.45 -8.22 -4.54
CA LEU A 111 -8.85 -9.19 -3.64
C LEU A 111 -9.90 -9.80 -2.70
N ALA A 112 -10.73 -8.99 -2.05
CA ALA A 112 -11.81 -9.45 -1.19
C ALA A 112 -12.78 -10.39 -1.94
N ARG A 113 -13.12 -10.07 -3.19
CA ARG A 113 -13.97 -10.92 -4.04
C ARG A 113 -13.31 -12.25 -4.39
N VAL A 114 -12.02 -12.24 -4.74
CA VAL A 114 -11.26 -13.47 -5.05
C VAL A 114 -11.19 -14.38 -3.83
N LEU A 115 -11.01 -13.79 -2.65
CA LEU A 115 -10.95 -14.49 -1.37
C LEU A 115 -12.34 -14.88 -0.82
N GLN A 116 -13.42 -14.49 -1.51
CA GLN A 116 -14.81 -14.72 -1.09
C GLN A 116 -15.08 -14.22 0.33
N VAL A 117 -14.44 -13.11 0.72
CA VAL A 117 -14.67 -12.48 2.02
C VAL A 117 -15.98 -11.68 1.93
N PRO A 118 -16.92 -11.88 2.88
CA PRO A 118 -18.15 -11.09 2.93
C PRO A 118 -17.86 -9.59 3.06
N GLU A 119 -18.70 -8.75 2.47
CA GLU A 119 -18.49 -7.29 2.45
C GLU A 119 -18.37 -6.70 3.86
N ARG A 120 -19.16 -7.19 4.83
CA ARG A 120 -19.07 -6.78 6.25
C ARG A 120 -17.77 -7.22 6.91
N SER A 121 -17.27 -8.40 6.58
CA SER A 121 -16.00 -8.91 7.12
C SER A 121 -14.82 -8.11 6.55
N ALA A 122 -14.84 -7.82 5.25
CA ALA A 122 -13.87 -6.97 4.60
C ALA A 122 -13.89 -5.54 5.17
N ALA A 123 -15.08 -4.96 5.38
CA ALA A 123 -15.23 -3.66 6.00
C ALA A 123 -14.65 -3.62 7.42
N ARG A 124 -14.83 -4.69 8.21
CA ARG A 124 -14.26 -4.77 9.56
C ARG A 124 -12.74 -4.80 9.54
N MET A 125 -12.17 -5.61 8.65
CA MET A 125 -10.73 -5.67 8.43
C MET A 125 -10.18 -4.31 7.98
N ALA A 126 -10.89 -3.63 7.07
CA ALA A 126 -10.52 -2.31 6.59
C ALA A 126 -10.57 -1.26 7.71
N THR A 127 -11.64 -1.22 8.51
CA THR A 127 -11.76 -0.29 9.65
C THR A 127 -10.67 -0.54 10.68
N ARG A 128 -10.39 -1.81 10.99
CA ARG A 128 -9.33 -2.18 11.94
C ARG A 128 -7.95 -1.76 11.43
N ALA A 129 -7.63 -2.08 10.18
CA ALA A 129 -6.35 -1.71 9.58
C ALA A 129 -6.18 -0.18 9.49
N ALA A 130 -7.24 0.57 9.18
CA ALA A 130 -7.21 2.03 9.18
C ALA A 130 -6.95 2.61 10.58
N ILE A 131 -7.56 2.03 11.63
CA ILE A 131 -7.31 2.43 13.02
C ILE A 131 -5.87 2.07 13.42
N GLU A 132 -5.42 0.84 13.16
CA GLU A 132 -4.04 0.42 13.51
C GLU A 132 -2.99 1.26 12.78
N SER A 133 -3.24 1.64 11.52
CA SER A 133 -2.37 2.55 10.77
C SER A 133 -2.31 3.95 11.39
N ALA A 134 -3.44 4.51 11.78
CA ALA A 134 -3.50 5.83 12.43
C ALA A 134 -2.93 5.84 13.86
N LEU A 135 -2.69 4.65 14.44
CA LEU A 135 -2.06 4.49 15.75
C LEU A 135 -0.54 4.32 15.65
N ASP A 136 0.02 3.99 14.50
CA ASP A 136 1.46 3.69 14.36
C ASP A 136 2.33 4.96 14.52
N ASP A 137 1.76 6.14 14.29
CA ASP A 137 2.43 7.44 14.41
C ASP A 137 1.96 8.29 15.61
N ASP A 138 1.16 7.71 16.52
CA ASP A 138 0.52 8.37 17.67
C ASP A 138 -0.26 9.66 17.30
N HIS A 139 -0.67 9.84 16.04
CA HIS A 139 -1.35 11.06 15.60
C HIS A 139 -2.39 10.85 14.50
N VAL A 140 -3.67 10.89 14.87
CA VAL A 140 -4.76 10.78 13.90
C VAL A 140 -5.00 12.10 13.16
N SER A 141 -4.80 12.11 11.84
CA SER A 141 -5.12 13.24 10.97
C SER A 141 -6.59 13.27 10.52
N GLU A 142 -7.08 14.44 10.04
CA GLU A 142 -8.45 14.54 9.48
C GLU A 142 -8.67 13.61 8.28
N ALA A 143 -7.63 13.36 7.48
CA ALA A 143 -7.71 12.45 6.33
C ALA A 143 -7.90 10.99 6.77
N GLU A 144 -7.21 10.57 7.84
CA GLU A 144 -7.35 9.22 8.39
C GLU A 144 -8.70 9.02 9.07
N LEU A 145 -9.24 10.05 9.75
CA LEU A 145 -10.61 10.01 10.27
C LEU A 145 -11.63 9.75 9.15
N ASP A 146 -11.49 10.44 8.02
CA ASP A 146 -12.36 10.23 6.86
C ASP A 146 -12.23 8.81 6.29
N LEU A 147 -11.02 8.24 6.29
CA LEU A 147 -10.77 6.86 5.86
C LEU A 147 -11.41 5.84 6.82
N ILE A 148 -11.26 6.03 8.13
CA ILE A 148 -11.85 5.16 9.17
C ILE A 148 -13.38 5.18 9.06
N VAL A 149 -13.98 6.37 8.96
CA VAL A 149 -15.43 6.53 8.78
C VAL A 149 -15.90 5.91 7.47
N GLY A 150 -15.14 6.11 6.38
CA GLY A 150 -15.41 5.51 5.07
C GLY A 150 -15.43 3.98 5.12
N ALA A 151 -14.43 3.39 5.77
CA ALA A 151 -14.30 1.94 5.96
C ALA A 151 -15.39 1.37 6.88
N ALA A 152 -15.86 2.14 7.86
CA ALA A 152 -16.83 1.70 8.85
C ALA A 152 -18.29 1.79 8.38
N ARG A 153 -18.61 2.57 7.34
CA ARG A 153 -19.98 2.70 6.80
C ARG A 153 -20.67 1.37 6.43
N PRO A 154 -20.00 0.40 5.77
CA PRO A 154 -20.63 -0.87 5.39
C PRO A 154 -20.93 -1.79 6.58
N LEU A 155 -20.38 -1.51 7.76
CA LEU A 155 -20.62 -2.28 8.99
C LEU A 155 -22.03 -2.08 9.56
N GLY A 156 -22.77 -1.07 9.09
CA GLY A 156 -24.11 -0.76 9.60
C GLY A 156 -24.11 -0.24 11.04
N LEU A 157 -22.98 0.30 11.50
CA LEU A 157 -22.86 0.96 12.81
C LEU A 157 -23.83 2.14 12.88
N THR A 158 -24.40 2.35 14.07
CA THR A 158 -25.25 3.53 14.31
C THR A 158 -24.42 4.81 14.26
N GLU A 159 -25.02 5.94 13.86
CA GLU A 159 -24.33 7.24 13.85
C GLU A 159 -23.71 7.57 15.21
N GLN A 160 -24.35 7.19 16.32
CA GLN A 160 -23.80 7.35 17.67
C GLN A 160 -22.53 6.53 17.93
N GLN A 161 -22.42 5.33 17.36
CA GLN A 161 -21.21 4.51 17.47
C GLN A 161 -20.08 5.06 16.61
N LEU A 162 -20.39 5.55 15.41
CA LEU A 162 -19.42 6.24 14.56
C LEU A 162 -18.92 7.55 15.21
N ASP A 163 -19.83 8.35 15.76
CA ASP A 163 -19.47 9.58 16.48
C ASP A 163 -18.58 9.28 17.68
N ARG A 164 -18.83 8.18 18.39
CA ARG A 164 -18.01 7.76 19.52
C ARG A 164 -16.60 7.31 19.09
N ILE A 165 -16.49 6.64 17.94
CA ILE A 165 -15.19 6.29 17.33
C ILE A 165 -14.46 7.57 16.94
N VAL A 166 -15.12 8.51 16.29
CA VAL A 166 -14.53 9.81 15.89
C VAL A 166 -14.15 10.66 17.09
N GLU A 167 -14.94 10.65 18.17
CA GLU A 167 -14.67 11.41 19.39
C GLU A 167 -13.47 10.84 20.15
N ALA A 168 -13.33 9.52 20.23
CA ALA A 168 -12.15 8.85 20.79
C ALA A 168 -10.88 9.03 19.93
N LEU A 169 -11.03 9.23 18.62
CA LEU A 169 -9.88 9.48 17.72
C LEU A 169 -9.51 10.97 17.62
N ARG A 170 -10.29 11.88 18.22
CA ARG A 170 -10.19 13.34 18.01
C ARG A 170 -9.26 14.06 18.96
N ASP A 171 -8.98 13.49 20.13
CA ASP A 171 -8.06 14.08 21.10
C ASP A 171 -6.58 13.87 20.73
N HIS A 172 -6.32 13.14 19.64
CA HIS A 172 -5.01 12.81 19.08
C HIS A 172 -4.11 12.04 20.06
N ASP A 173 -4.67 11.39 21.08
CA ASP A 173 -3.92 10.68 22.12
C ASP A 173 -4.71 9.44 22.56
N LEU A 174 -4.72 8.41 21.70
CA LEU A 174 -5.50 7.19 21.98
C LEU A 174 -4.90 6.41 23.13
N ASP A 175 -5.63 6.33 24.23
CA ASP A 175 -5.19 5.53 25.37
C ASP A 175 -5.51 4.02 25.19
N ASP A 176 -4.86 3.19 26.01
CA ASP A 176 -5.05 1.73 25.98
C ASP A 176 -6.52 1.32 26.31
N GLU A 177 -7.30 2.17 27.00
CA GLU A 177 -8.71 1.92 27.33
C GLU A 177 -9.62 2.18 26.12
N GLU A 178 -9.38 3.25 25.38
CA GLU A 178 -10.06 3.59 24.13
C GLU A 178 -9.77 2.57 23.05
N ARG A 179 -8.51 2.11 22.95
CA ARG A 179 -8.13 1.00 22.08
C ARG A 179 -8.97 -0.24 22.37
N LYS A 180 -9.11 -0.59 23.65
CA LYS A 180 -9.90 -1.76 24.06
C LYS A 180 -11.39 -1.57 23.80
N MET A 181 -11.91 -0.36 23.99
CA MET A 181 -13.30 -0.02 23.65
C MET A 181 -13.56 -0.20 22.14
N LEU A 182 -12.64 0.27 21.29
CA LEU A 182 -12.75 0.15 19.83
C LEU A 182 -12.65 -1.31 19.37
N ASP A 183 -11.69 -2.07 19.90
CA ASP A 183 -11.53 -3.49 19.59
C ASP A 183 -12.78 -4.28 20.02
N GLU A 184 -13.32 -4.00 21.21
CA GLU A 184 -14.57 -4.62 21.71
C GLU A 184 -15.80 -4.22 20.86
N MET A 185 -15.84 -3.00 20.33
CA MET A 185 -16.89 -2.56 19.40
C MET A 185 -16.81 -3.22 18.02
N LEU A 186 -15.60 -3.55 17.54
CA LEU A 186 -15.37 -4.19 16.25
C LEU A 186 -15.48 -5.73 16.30
N ASP A 187 -15.13 -6.34 17.43
CA ASP A 187 -15.30 -7.78 17.66
C ASP A 187 -16.78 -8.17 17.82
N TYR A 188 -17.63 -7.29 18.36
CA TYR A 188 -19.04 -7.60 18.61
C TYR A 188 -19.93 -7.62 17.35
N ILE A 189 -19.39 -7.31 16.18
CA ILE A 189 -20.13 -7.40 14.92
C ILE A 189 -20.23 -8.89 14.58
N PRO A 190 -21.41 -9.52 14.48
CA PRO A 190 -21.50 -10.94 14.16
C PRO A 190 -20.85 -11.21 12.79
N GLU A 191 -20.07 -12.29 12.67
CA GLU A 191 -19.78 -12.83 11.35
C GLU A 191 -21.12 -13.23 10.72
N GLU A 192 -21.39 -12.87 9.46
CA GLU A 192 -22.62 -13.27 8.76
C GLU A 192 -22.81 -14.80 8.66
N ASN A 193 -21.87 -15.60 9.18
CA ASN A 193 -21.96 -17.04 9.28
C ASN A 193 -22.89 -17.54 10.39
N ASP A 194 -23.40 -16.68 11.28
CA ASP A 194 -24.23 -17.09 12.42
C ASP A 194 -25.75 -17.08 12.16
N GLU A 195 -26.21 -16.78 10.93
CA GLU A 195 -27.64 -16.73 10.59
C GLU A 195 -28.21 -17.98 9.87
N GLU A 196 -27.48 -19.11 9.81
CA GLU A 196 -28.03 -20.37 9.30
C GLU A 196 -27.86 -21.56 10.28
N GLU A 197 -28.71 -21.61 11.32
CA GLU A 197 -29.17 -22.88 11.93
C GLU A 197 -30.71 -22.96 11.98
#